data_AF-A0A0F9CMA0-F1
#
_entry.id   AF-A0A0F9CMA0-F1
#
_cell.length_a   1.000
_cell.length_b   1.000
_cell.length_c   1.000
_cell.angle_alpha   90.00
_cell.angle_beta   90.00
_cell.angle_gamma   90.00
#
_symmetry.space_group_name_H-M   'P 1'
#
loop_
_entity.id
_entity.type
_entity.pdbx_description
1 polymer ?
#
loop_
_entity_poly.entity_id
_entity_poly.type
_entity_poly.pdbx_seq_one_letter_code
_entity_poly.pdbx_strand_id
1 'polypeptide(L)' 'SVEGIIAQNDAFNRSDITVGIGYWFTAGAVVKADYQRFSNAAGDGINQFNAGLGFMF' A
#
# COMPACT_ATOMS: atom_id res chain seq x y z
N SER A 1 -33.09 -7.57 14.86
CA SER A 1 -31.82 -7.60 14.10
C SER A 1 -30.67 -7.45 15.10
N VAL A 2 -29.55 -8.15 14.89
CA VAL A 2 -28.33 -8.00 15.74
C VAL A 2 -27.43 -6.94 15.08
N GLU A 3 -27.95 -5.73 14.92
CA GLU A 3 -27.24 -4.62 14.26
C GLU A 3 -26.42 -3.76 15.23
N GLY A 4 -26.31 -4.14 16.51
CA GLY A 4 -25.70 -3.28 17.54
C GLY A 4 -24.83 -3.95 18.59
N ILE A 5 -24.46 -5.24 18.47
CA ILE A 5 -23.68 -5.94 19.50
C ILE A 5 -22.16 -5.89 19.22
N ILE A 6 -21.75 -5.60 17.98
CA ILE A 6 -20.33 -5.40 17.63
C ILE A 6 -20.24 -4.09 16.85
N ALA A 7 -19.77 -3.03 17.52
CA ALA A 7 -19.45 -1.79 16.83
C ALA A 7 -18.30 -2.04 15.84
N GLN A 8 -18.41 -1.48 14.63
CA GLN A 8 -17.33 -1.52 13.64
C GLN A 8 -16.10 -0.82 14.23
N ASN A 9 -14.94 -1.47 14.13
CA ASN A 9 -13.68 -0.86 14.56
C ASN A 9 -13.01 -0.18 13.38
N ASP A 10 -13.13 1.15 13.33
CA ASP A 10 -12.61 1.98 12.25
C ASP A 10 -11.08 1.93 12.13
N ALA A 11 -10.35 1.49 13.16
CA ALA A 11 -8.90 1.28 13.09
C ALA A 11 -8.50 0.14 12.12
N PHE A 12 -9.43 -0.79 11.84
CA PHE A 12 -9.24 -1.90 10.90
C PHE A 12 -9.85 -1.66 9.52
N ASN A 13 -10.62 -0.58 9.35
CA ASN A 13 -11.12 -0.16 8.05
C ASN A 13 -10.02 0.61 7.32
N ARG A 14 -9.18 -0.09 6.56
CA ARG A 14 -7.96 0.46 5.94
C ARG A 14 -8.15 0.79 4.47
N SER A 15 -7.48 1.86 4.02
CA SER A 15 -7.45 2.32 2.64
C SER A 15 -6.02 2.69 2.26
N ASP A 16 -5.54 2.09 1.19
CA ASP A 16 -4.14 2.23 0.76
C ASP A 16 -4.09 2.72 -0.70
N ILE A 17 -3.28 3.75 -0.95
CA ILE A 17 -3.00 4.27 -2.29
C ILE A 17 -1.50 4.13 -2.54
N THR A 18 -1.16 3.42 -3.61
CA THR A 18 0.22 3.25 -4.08
C THR A 18 0.39 3.91 -5.44
N VAL A 19 1.42 4.75 -5.57
CA VAL A 19 1.87 5.29 -6.85
C VAL A 19 3.33 4.92 -7.04
N GLY A 20 3.70 4.53 -8.25
CA GLY A 20 5.01 3.98 -8.51
C GLY A 20 5.55 4.28 -9.90
N ILE A 21 6.87 4.19 -10.01
CA ILE A 21 7.60 4.22 -11.26
C ILE A 21 8.47 2.97 -11.39
N GLY A 22 8.58 2.46 -12.61
CA GLY A 22 9.43 1.34 -12.95
C GLY A 22 10.20 1.63 -14.24
N TYR A 23 11.50 1.32 -14.23
CA TYR A 23 12.35 1.41 -15.43
C TYR A 23 13.04 0.07 -15.70
N TRP A 24 12.72 -0.52 -16.84
CA TRP A 24 13.36 -1.74 -17.34
C TRP A 24 14.60 -1.35 -18.13
N PHE A 25 15.77 -1.74 -17.63
CA PHE A 25 17.04 -1.56 -18.36
C PHE A 25 17.42 -2.80 -19.16
N THR A 26 16.80 -3.95 -18.89
CA THR A 26 16.80 -5.15 -19.74
C THR A 26 15.44 -5.85 -19.66
N ALA A 27 15.21 -6.87 -20.51
CA ALA A 27 13.99 -7.67 -20.46
C ALA A 27 13.81 -8.44 -19.13
N GLY A 28 14.89 -8.68 -18.39
CA GLY A 28 14.88 -9.44 -17.14
C GLY A 28 15.18 -8.60 -15.90
N ALA A 29 15.37 -7.29 -16.01
CA ALA A 29 15.77 -6.46 -14.87
C ALA A 29 15.09 -5.08 -14.85
N VAL A 30 14.59 -4.70 -13.68
CA VAL A 30 13.83 -3.45 -13.45
C VAL A 30 14.31 -2.75 -12.19
N VAL A 31 14.42 -1.42 -12.22
CA VAL A 31 14.50 -0.59 -11.01
C VAL A 31 13.12 0.00 -10.73
N LYS A 32 12.71 -0.02 -9.46
CA LYS A 32 11.39 0.45 -9.04
C LYS A 32 11.50 1.41 -7.86
N ALA A 33 10.58 2.36 -7.83
CA ALA A 33 10.34 3.22 -6.69
C ALA A 33 8.83 3.45 -6.54
N ASP A 34 8.30 3.16 -5.35
CA ASP A 34 6.89 3.23 -5.00
C ASP A 34 6.71 4.12 -3.77
N TYR A 35 5.72 5.01 -3.81
CA TYR A 35 5.24 5.76 -2.66
C TYR A 35 3.84 5.25 -2.28
N GLN A 36 3.67 4.92 -1.01
CA GLN A 36 2.45 4.32 -0.49
C GLN A 36 1.92 5.15 0.66
N ARG A 37 0.64 5.51 0.59
CA ARG A 37 -0.10 6.13 1.68
C ARG A 37 -1.10 5.13 2.22
N PHE A 38 -0.90 4.73 3.47
CA PHE A 38 -1.80 3.89 4.23
C PHE A 38 -2.66 4.79 5.13
N SER A 39 -3.95 4.49 5.21
CA SER A 39 -4.90 5.21 6.06
C SER A 39 -5.96 4.28 6.62
N ASN A 40 -6.67 4.71 7.68
CA ASN A 40 -7.86 4.01 8.16
C ASN A 40 -9.02 4.99 8.44
N ALA A 41 -10.22 4.45 8.66
CA ALA A 41 -11.41 5.26 8.96
C ALA A 41 -11.34 5.94 10.34
N ALA A 42 -10.44 5.51 11.23
CA ALA A 42 -10.16 6.17 12.50
C ALA A 42 -9.28 7.43 12.35
N GLY A 43 -8.78 7.72 11.14
CA GLY A 43 -7.95 8.88 10.85
C GLY A 43 -6.44 8.66 11.04
N ASP A 44 -6.01 7.45 11.37
CA ASP A 44 -4.59 7.10 11.41
C ASP A 44 -4.06 6.95 9.99
N GLY A 45 -2.78 7.30 9.80
CA GLY A 45 -2.11 7.09 8.54
C GLY A 45 -0.60 7.01 8.67
N ILE A 46 0.01 6.27 7.75
CA ILE A 46 1.46 6.17 7.60
C ILE A 46 1.81 6.24 6.12
N ASN A 47 2.90 6.92 5.79
CA ASN A 47 3.44 6.91 4.44
C ASN A 47 4.71 6.05 4.42
N GLN A 48 4.90 5.30 3.33
CA GLN A 48 6.10 4.50 3.12
C GLN A 48 6.67 4.76 1.73
N PHE A 49 7.99 4.77 1.67
CA PHE A 49 8.73 4.77 0.42
C PHE A 49 9.43 3.42 0.29
N ASN A 50 9.25 2.78 -0.87
CA ASN A 50 9.89 1.53 -1.21
C ASN A 50 10.67 1.71 -2.50
N ALA A 51 11.93 1.29 -2.52
CA ALA A 51 12.76 1.26 -3.73
C ALA A 51 13.54 -0.04 -3.80
N GLY A 52 13.75 -0.54 -5.01
CA GLY A 52 14.43 -1.82 -5.19
C GLY A 52 14.70 -2.20 -6.63
N LEU A 53 15.35 -3.36 -6.79
CA LEU A 53 15.65 -4.01 -8.05
C LEU A 53 14.86 -5.31 -8.16
N GLY A 54 14.30 -5.58 -9.34
CA GLY A 54 13.65 -6.85 -9.68
C GLY A 54 14.41 -7.59 -10.76
N PHE A 55 14.55 -8.90 -10.61
CA PHE A 55 15.19 -9.79 -11.58
C PHE A 55 14.26 -10.96 -11.94
N MET A 56 14.19 -11.32 -13.21
CA MET A 56 13.45 -12.48 -13.74
C MET A 56 14.43 -13.45 -14.40
N PHE A 57 14.28 -14.75 -14.13
CA PHE A 57 15.15 -15.83 -14.60
C PHE A 57 14.36 -16.89 -15.38
#